data_AF-A0A350PLN3-F1
#
_entry.id   AF-A0A350PLN3-F1
#
_cell.length_a   1.000
_cell.length_b   1.000
_cell.length_c   1.000
_cell.angle_alpha   90.00
_cell.angle_beta   90.00
_cell.angle_gamma   90.00
#
_symmetry.space_group_name_H-M   'P 1'
#
loop_
_entity.id
_entity.type
_entity.pdbx_description
1 polymer ?
#
loop_
_entity_poly.entity_id
_entity_poly.type
_entity_poly.pdbx_seq_one_letter_code
_entity_poly.pdbx_strand_id
1 'polypeptide(L)'
;MKKFIFSVLTLALVGLASPLSAQKAGDAESMFKKHINKMVESVEKAETPDSKREILNDSFDDLIGAIEKVEGMRAVSETEKQGLQVFKEDIQNKKDELNGNNGFSAVPNNSLNNFADYVQQDLEQADTVTIGVTTLLLIIIILLLL
;
A
#
# COMPACT_ATOMS: atom_id res chain seq x y z
N MET A 1 -46.37 32.72 -18.41
CA MET A 1 -44.98 32.79 -17.89
C MET A 1 -44.84 31.84 -16.70
N LYS A 2 -44.75 30.52 -16.93
CA LYS A 2 -44.86 29.52 -15.85
C LYS A 2 -43.90 28.32 -16.03
N LYS A 3 -42.87 28.46 -16.86
CA LYS A 3 -41.96 27.36 -17.23
C LYS A 3 -40.48 27.61 -16.86
N PHE A 4 -40.15 28.69 -16.15
CA PHE A 4 -38.76 29.03 -15.84
C PHE A 4 -38.30 28.74 -14.41
N ILE A 5 -39.18 28.25 -13.52
CA ILE A 5 -38.83 28.08 -12.10
C ILE A 5 -38.29 26.66 -11.79
N PHE A 6 -38.48 25.68 -12.68
CA PHE A 6 -38.04 24.30 -12.43
C PHE A 6 -36.59 23.97 -12.85
N SER A 7 -35.86 24.92 -13.46
CA SER A 7 -34.52 24.63 -14.00
C SER A 7 -33.35 24.94 -13.06
N VAL A 8 -33.60 25.53 -11.88
CA VAL A 8 -32.52 25.95 -10.95
C VAL A 8 -32.35 24.97 -9.78
N LEU A 9 -33.28 24.04 -9.57
CA LEU A 9 -33.24 23.14 -8.40
C LEU A 9 -32.49 21.81 -8.65
N THR A 10 -32.25 21.43 -9.91
CA THR A 10 -31.57 20.18 -10.26
C THR A 10 -30.04 20.29 -10.32
N LEU A 11 -29.47 21.49 -10.30
CA LEU A 11 -28.01 21.68 -10.33
C LEU A 11 -27.35 21.81 -8.94
N ALA A 12 -28.14 21.74 -7.86
CA ALA A 12 -27.63 21.82 -6.49
C ALA A 12 -27.36 20.45 -5.84
N LEU A 13 -27.77 19.34 -6.47
CA LEU A 13 -27.64 17.99 -5.88
C LEU A 13 -26.41 17.19 -6.34
N VAL A 14 -25.61 17.70 -7.29
CA VAL A 14 -24.41 17.00 -7.79
C VAL A 14 -23.12 17.47 -7.08
N GLY A 15 -23.19 18.51 -6.25
CA GLY A 15 -22.02 19.09 -5.58
C GLY A 15 -21.66 18.49 -4.21
N LEU A 16 -22.40 17.50 -3.72
CA LEU A 16 -22.16 16.85 -2.42
C LEU A 16 -21.65 15.42 -2.58
N ALA A 17 -20.75 15.19 -3.53
CA ALA A 17 -19.82 14.07 -3.46
C ALA A 17 -18.75 14.37 -2.39
N SER A 18 -19.21 14.28 -1.13
CA SER A 18 -18.49 14.01 0.11
C SER A 18 -16.96 14.32 0.15
N PRO A 19 -16.53 15.43 0.79
CA PRO A 19 -15.13 15.59 1.24
C PRO A 19 -14.66 14.52 2.24
N LEU A 20 -15.58 13.73 2.81
CA LEU A 20 -15.30 12.65 3.77
C LEU A 20 -14.49 11.49 3.16
N SER A 21 -14.65 11.19 1.87
CA SER A 21 -13.92 10.08 1.22
C SER A 21 -12.46 10.45 0.94
N ALA A 22 -12.21 11.72 0.56
CA ALA A 22 -10.86 12.23 0.34
C ALA A 22 -10.03 12.29 1.64
N GLN A 23 -10.66 12.62 2.77
CA GLN A 23 -9.99 12.66 4.06
C GLN A 23 -9.55 11.27 4.55
N LYS A 24 -10.42 10.26 4.43
CA LYS A 24 -10.08 8.87 4.81
C LYS A 24 -9.00 8.25 3.93
N ALA A 25 -9.00 8.60 2.64
CA ALA A 25 -7.98 8.17 1.69
C ALA A 25 -6.59 8.72 2.08
N GLY A 26 -6.50 10.00 2.43
CA GLY A 26 -5.26 10.64 2.89
C GLY A 26 -4.71 10.05 4.20
N ASP A 27 -5.57 9.64 5.12
CA ASP A 27 -5.16 9.01 6.38
C ASP A 27 -4.52 7.62 6.15
N ALA A 28 -5.10 6.82 5.25
CA ALA A 28 -4.60 5.49 4.90
C ALA A 28 -3.20 5.54 4.26
N GLU A 29 -3.03 6.42 3.27
CA GLU A 29 -1.75 6.65 2.60
C GLU A 29 -0.68 7.13 3.59
N SER A 30 -1.03 8.07 4.48
CA SER A 30 -0.10 8.56 5.51
C SER A 30 0.34 7.45 6.46
N MET A 31 -0.57 6.56 6.89
CA MET A 31 -0.21 5.46 7.77
C MET A 31 0.63 4.40 7.05
N PHE A 32 0.37 4.15 5.77
CA PHE A 32 1.23 3.28 4.97
C PHE A 32 2.64 3.83 4.84
N LYS A 33 2.78 5.12 4.49
CA LYS A 33 4.08 5.80 4.47
C LYS A 33 4.81 5.69 5.81
N LYS A 34 4.10 5.85 6.93
CA LYS A 34 4.69 5.67 8.27
C LYS A 34 5.17 4.25 8.53
N HIS A 35 4.44 3.23 8.09
CA HIS A 35 4.86 1.84 8.22
C HIS A 35 6.15 1.58 7.43
N ILE A 36 6.20 2.03 6.18
CA ILE A 36 7.39 1.90 5.32
C ILE A 36 8.58 2.68 5.89
N ASN A 37 8.39 3.91 6.35
CA ASN A 37 9.43 4.69 7.04
C ASN A 37 10.00 3.94 8.25
N LYS A 38 9.13 3.31 9.06
CA LYS A 38 9.56 2.56 10.24
C LYS A 38 10.41 1.34 9.86
N MET A 39 10.06 0.65 8.78
CA MET A 39 10.87 -0.45 8.23
C MET A 39 12.27 0.07 7.85
N VAL A 40 12.36 1.15 7.07
CA VAL A 40 13.65 1.75 6.66
C VAL A 40 14.48 2.16 7.88
N GLU A 41 13.88 2.88 8.83
CA GLU A 41 14.56 3.26 10.06
C GLU A 41 15.07 2.05 10.85
N SER A 42 14.33 0.94 10.85
CA SER A 42 14.73 -0.28 11.56
C SER A 42 15.91 -0.96 10.87
N VAL A 43 15.92 -0.99 9.53
CA VAL A 43 17.06 -1.46 8.73
C VAL A 43 18.29 -0.58 8.94
N GLU A 44 18.14 0.74 8.99
CA GLU A 44 19.26 1.65 9.24
C GLU A 44 19.88 1.46 10.62
N LYS A 45 19.04 1.24 11.64
CA LYS A 45 19.47 1.05 13.04
C LYS A 45 20.06 -0.33 13.31
N ALA A 46 19.75 -1.35 12.50
CA ALA A 46 20.28 -2.69 12.69
C ALA A 46 21.80 -2.77 12.44
N GLU A 47 22.52 -3.47 13.31
CA GLU A 47 23.98 -3.50 13.29
C GLU A 47 24.56 -4.49 12.27
N THR A 48 23.84 -5.58 11.99
CA THR A 48 24.33 -6.67 11.14
C THR A 48 23.55 -6.79 9.84
N PRO A 49 24.18 -7.22 8.73
CA PRO A 49 23.46 -7.48 7.48
C PRO A 49 22.36 -8.52 7.62
N ASP A 50 22.55 -9.54 8.46
CA ASP A 50 21.55 -10.59 8.66
C ASP A 50 20.30 -10.00 9.33
N SER A 51 20.46 -9.18 10.38
CA SER A 51 19.35 -8.47 11.01
C SER A 51 18.63 -7.52 10.06
N LYS A 52 19.36 -6.82 9.19
CA LYS A 52 18.76 -5.94 8.17
C LYS A 52 17.88 -6.71 7.19
N ARG A 53 18.40 -7.85 6.72
CA ARG A 53 17.69 -8.74 5.79
C ARG A 53 16.46 -9.37 6.45
N GLU A 54 16.57 -9.77 7.72
CA GLU A 54 15.46 -10.29 8.51
C GLU A 54 14.34 -9.24 8.63
N ILE A 55 14.66 -8.00 9.03
CA ILE A 55 13.68 -6.91 9.14
C ILE A 55 12.93 -6.68 7.81
N LEU A 56 13.65 -6.69 6.69
CA LEU A 56 13.04 -6.54 5.36
C LEU A 56 12.13 -7.74 5.01
N ASN A 57 12.59 -8.96 5.26
CA ASN A 57 11.79 -10.16 5.04
C ASN A 57 10.51 -10.16 5.87
N ASP A 58 10.61 -9.87 7.17
CA ASP A 58 9.47 -9.81 8.08
C ASP A 58 8.47 -8.74 7.62
N SER A 59 8.96 -7.56 7.22
CA SER A 59 8.11 -6.48 6.71
C SER A 59 7.37 -6.88 5.43
N PHE A 60 8.03 -7.61 4.52
CA PHE A 60 7.38 -8.13 3.30
C PHE A 60 6.37 -9.23 3.61
N ASP A 61 6.68 -10.13 4.55
CA ASP A 61 5.78 -11.20 4.97
C ASP A 61 4.52 -10.65 5.64
N ASP A 62 4.68 -9.64 6.50
CA ASP A 62 3.56 -8.94 7.13
C ASP A 62 2.66 -8.27 6.08
N LEU A 63 3.24 -7.58 5.10
CA LEU A 63 2.49 -6.95 4.00
C LEU A 63 1.72 -7.99 3.16
N ILE A 64 2.40 -9.06 2.75
CA ILE A 64 1.79 -10.15 1.97
C ILE A 64 0.63 -10.78 2.76
N GLY A 65 0.87 -11.13 4.03
CA GLY A 65 -0.15 -11.73 4.89
C GLY A 65 -1.35 -10.81 5.14
N ALA A 66 -1.12 -9.49 5.26
CA ALA A 66 -2.20 -8.53 5.36
C ALA A 66 -3.02 -8.43 4.06
N ILE A 67 -2.36 -8.44 2.89
CA ILE A 67 -3.04 -8.45 1.59
C ILE A 67 -3.90 -9.71 1.44
N GLU A 68 -3.36 -10.89 1.75
CA GLU A 68 -4.10 -12.17 1.65
C GLU A 68 -5.34 -12.20 2.54
N LYS A 69 -5.24 -11.65 3.75
CA LYS A 69 -6.39 -11.50 4.66
C LYS A 69 -7.49 -10.62 4.05
N VAL A 70 -7.12 -9.52 3.41
CA VAL A 70 -8.07 -8.60 2.75
C VAL A 70 -8.65 -9.24 1.49
N GLU A 71 -7.82 -9.90 0.67
CA GLU A 71 -8.24 -10.62 -0.54
C GLU A 71 -9.30 -11.69 -0.22
N GLY A 72 -9.19 -12.36 0.93
CA GLY A 72 -10.16 -13.34 1.41
C GLY A 72 -11.49 -12.77 1.93
N MET A 73 -11.64 -11.44 2.06
CA MET A 73 -12.87 -10.83 2.56
C MET A 73 -13.97 -10.82 1.50
N ARG A 74 -15.18 -11.24 1.89
CA ARG A 74 -16.37 -11.24 1.01
C ARG A 74 -16.77 -9.86 0.48
N ALA A 75 -16.35 -8.80 1.17
CA ALA A 75 -16.66 -7.41 0.82
C ALA A 75 -15.77 -6.86 -0.31
N VAL A 76 -14.70 -7.57 -0.67
CA VAL A 76 -13.76 -7.14 -1.72
C VAL A 76 -14.21 -7.70 -3.05
N SER A 77 -14.41 -6.81 -4.03
CA SER A 77 -14.82 -7.17 -5.39
C SER A 77 -13.70 -7.87 -6.15
N GLU A 78 -14.03 -8.60 -7.23
CA GLU A 78 -13.03 -9.30 -8.04
C GLU A 78 -12.01 -8.35 -8.68
N THR A 79 -12.42 -7.14 -9.07
CA THR A 79 -11.51 -6.11 -9.59
C THR A 79 -10.53 -5.63 -8.52
N GLU A 80 -11.00 -5.45 -7.29
CA GLU A 80 -10.14 -5.10 -6.16
C GLU A 80 -9.17 -6.23 -5.80
N LYS A 81 -9.62 -7.49 -5.85
CA LYS A 81 -8.73 -8.66 -5.65
C LYS A 81 -7.64 -8.74 -6.70
N GLN A 82 -7.95 -8.46 -7.97
CA GLN A 82 -6.92 -8.38 -9.02
C GLN A 82 -5.88 -7.29 -8.72
N GLY A 83 -6.32 -6.11 -8.26
CA GLY A 83 -5.41 -5.05 -7.84
C GLY A 83 -4.54 -5.45 -6.65
N LEU A 84 -5.13 -6.13 -5.65
CA LEU A 84 -4.39 -6.68 -4.51
C LEU A 84 -3.41 -7.78 -4.93
N GLN A 85 -3.75 -8.62 -5.90
CA GLN A 85 -2.87 -9.66 -6.41
C GLN A 85 -1.65 -9.05 -7.10
N VAL A 86 -1.82 -8.04 -7.96
CA VAL A 86 -0.70 -7.32 -8.58
C VAL A 86 0.19 -6.70 -7.51
N PHE A 87 -0.41 -6.02 -6.52
CA PHE A 87 0.35 -5.42 -5.43
C PHE A 87 1.12 -6.47 -4.60
N LYS A 88 0.50 -7.62 -4.30
CA LYS A 88 1.14 -8.75 -3.62
C LYS A 88 2.31 -9.31 -4.42
N GLU A 89 2.15 -9.46 -5.73
CA GLU A 89 3.21 -9.93 -6.64
C GLU A 89 4.39 -8.94 -6.65
N ASP A 90 4.14 -7.63 -6.61
CA ASP A 90 5.20 -6.62 -6.52
C ASP A 90 6.00 -6.73 -5.21
N ILE A 91 5.32 -6.92 -4.06
CA ILE A 91 5.99 -7.17 -2.78
C ILE A 91 6.77 -8.50 -2.80
N GLN A 92 6.18 -9.55 -3.37
CA GLN A 92 6.84 -10.85 -3.50
C GLN A 92 8.10 -10.76 -4.37
N ASN A 93 8.05 -10.02 -5.47
CA ASN A 93 9.22 -9.79 -6.33
C ASN A 93 10.34 -9.07 -5.57
N LYS A 94 10.02 -8.07 -4.72
CA LYS A 94 11.01 -7.41 -3.86
C LYS A 94 11.60 -8.36 -2.83
N LYS A 95 10.79 -9.23 -2.24
CA LYS A 95 11.27 -10.28 -1.33
C LYS A 95 12.17 -11.27 -2.05
N ASP A 96 11.85 -11.63 -3.28
CA ASP A 96 12.67 -12.52 -4.08
C ASP A 96 13.98 -11.87 -4.52
N GLU A 97 13.95 -10.59 -4.91
CA GLU A 97 15.15 -9.81 -5.20
C GLU A 97 16.08 -9.72 -3.98
N LEU A 98 15.51 -9.38 -2.82
CA LEU A 98 16.23 -9.34 -1.55
C LEU A 98 17.04 -10.63 -1.40
N ASN A 99 16.38 -11.79 -1.48
CA ASN A 99 16.98 -13.08 -1.17
C ASN A 99 17.70 -13.77 -2.34
N GLY A 100 17.58 -13.26 -3.57
CA GLY A 100 18.11 -13.91 -4.77
C GLY A 100 17.33 -15.16 -5.19
N ASN A 101 16.02 -15.15 -4.98
CA ASN A 101 15.11 -16.21 -5.42
C ASN A 101 14.56 -15.91 -6.82
N ASN A 102 13.83 -16.85 -7.42
CA ASN A 102 13.08 -16.64 -8.68
C ASN A 102 13.87 -16.01 -9.85
N GLY A 103 15.18 -16.27 -9.92
CA GLY A 103 16.07 -15.76 -10.96
C GLY A 103 16.73 -14.41 -10.67
N PHE A 104 16.44 -13.80 -9.51
CA PHE A 104 17.14 -12.61 -9.04
C PHE A 104 18.51 -12.95 -8.46
N SER A 105 19.43 -11.98 -8.53
CA SER A 105 20.65 -12.02 -7.72
C SER A 105 20.34 -11.42 -6.36
N ALA A 106 20.78 -12.08 -5.29
CA ALA A 106 20.54 -11.59 -3.93
C ALA A 106 21.14 -10.19 -3.75
N VAL A 107 20.38 -9.29 -3.12
CA VAL A 107 20.86 -7.96 -2.76
C VAL A 107 22.11 -8.10 -1.89
N PRO A 108 23.26 -7.50 -2.26
CA PRO A 108 24.47 -7.57 -1.47
C PRO A 108 24.29 -7.00 -0.06
N ASN A 109 24.95 -7.60 0.92
CA ASN A 109 24.84 -7.21 2.33
C ASN A 109 25.19 -5.73 2.60
N ASN A 110 26.09 -5.14 1.82
CA ASN A 110 26.46 -3.73 1.90
C ASN A 110 25.46 -2.78 1.21
N SER A 111 24.46 -3.31 0.50
CA SER A 111 23.44 -2.55 -0.22
C SER A 111 22.07 -2.58 0.45
N LEU A 112 21.92 -3.25 1.60
CA LEU A 112 20.61 -3.45 2.25
C LEU A 112 19.90 -2.14 2.65
N ASN A 113 20.63 -1.12 3.07
CA ASN A 113 20.03 0.21 3.34
C ASN A 113 19.51 0.84 2.04
N ASN A 114 20.34 0.88 1.00
CA ASN A 114 19.94 1.45 -0.30
C ASN A 114 18.76 0.68 -0.91
N PHE A 115 18.69 -0.63 -0.67
CA PHE A 115 17.56 -1.44 -1.10
C PHE A 115 16.29 -1.09 -0.31
N ALA A 116 16.38 -0.86 1.00
CA ALA A 116 15.25 -0.38 1.80
C ALA A 116 14.74 0.98 1.30
N ASP A 117 15.64 1.91 0.98
CA ASP A 117 15.29 3.22 0.42
C ASP A 117 14.63 3.11 -0.96
N TYR A 118 15.16 2.24 -1.82
CA TYR A 118 14.58 1.95 -3.13
C TYR A 118 13.16 1.40 -3.00
N VAL A 119 12.97 0.40 -2.12
CA VAL A 119 11.67 -0.19 -1.85
C VAL A 119 10.70 0.86 -1.31
N GLN A 120 11.13 1.72 -0.39
CA GLN A 120 10.31 2.81 0.08
C GLN A 120 9.88 3.72 -1.07
N GLN A 121 10.83 4.20 -1.86
CA GLN A 121 10.55 5.12 -2.96
C GLN A 121 9.59 4.50 -3.97
N ASP A 122 9.75 3.22 -4.27
CA ASP A 122 8.89 2.51 -5.21
C ASP A 122 7.46 2.34 -4.67
N LEU A 123 7.32 1.97 -3.38
CA LEU A 123 6.00 1.83 -2.75
C LEU A 123 5.30 3.17 -2.50
N GLU A 124 6.05 4.26 -2.34
CA GLU A 124 5.49 5.61 -2.22
C GLU A 124 5.11 6.23 -3.57
N GLN A 125 5.82 5.86 -4.64
CA GLN A 125 5.58 6.34 -6.01
C GLN A 125 4.63 5.47 -6.80
N ALA A 126 4.39 4.22 -6.39
CA ALA A 126 3.37 3.36 -6.96
C ALA A 126 2.04 4.13 -6.89
N ASP A 127 1.68 4.73 -8.04
CA ASP A 127 0.57 5.65 -8.20
C ASP A 127 -0.61 5.06 -7.46
N THR A 128 -1.05 5.77 -6.41
CA THR A 128 -1.96 5.27 -5.39
C THR A 128 -3.10 4.54 -6.09
N VAL A 129 -3.01 3.24 -5.92
CA VAL A 129 -3.72 2.23 -6.67
C VAL A 129 -5.19 2.63 -6.87
N THR A 130 -5.62 2.60 -8.14
CA THR A 130 -6.96 2.90 -8.66
C THR A 130 -8.02 2.83 -7.56
N ILE A 131 -8.64 3.97 -7.22
CA ILE A 131 -9.78 4.32 -6.32
C ILE A 131 -10.38 3.24 -5.35
N GLY A 132 -10.40 1.94 -5.68
CA GLY A 132 -10.72 0.84 -4.76
C GLY A 132 -9.62 0.50 -3.74
N VAL A 133 -8.33 0.66 -4.07
CA VAL A 133 -7.28 0.15 -3.18
C VAL A 133 -6.92 1.09 -2.04
N THR A 134 -7.19 2.40 -2.11
CA THR A 134 -6.94 3.28 -0.94
C THR A 134 -7.76 2.89 0.29
N THR A 135 -9.00 2.43 0.10
CA THR A 135 -9.82 1.91 1.21
C THR A 135 -9.28 0.59 1.74
N LEU A 136 -8.79 -0.29 0.85
CA LEU A 136 -8.20 -1.57 1.24
C LEU A 136 -6.85 -1.38 1.93
N LEU A 137 -6.08 -0.36 1.54
CA LEU A 137 -4.83 0.04 2.17
C LEU A 137 -5.06 0.36 3.65
N LEU A 138 -6.15 1.06 3.98
CA LEU A 138 -6.50 1.33 5.38
C LEU A 138 -6.70 0.04 6.18
N ILE A 139 -7.38 -0.96 5.59
CA ILE A 139 -7.62 -2.25 6.23
C ILE A 139 -6.31 -3.02 6.38
N ILE A 140 -5.45 -3.03 5.35
CA ILE A 140 -4.10 -3.61 5.41
C ILE A 140 -3.31 -2.98 6.54
N ILE A 141 -3.29 -1.65 6.65
CA ILE A 141 -2.62 -0.94 7.74
C ILE A 141 -3.17 -1.32 9.10
N ILE A 142 -4.49 -1.40 9.26
CA ILE A 142 -5.08 -1.84 10.52
C ILE A 142 -4.57 -3.25 10.87
N LEU A 143 -4.49 -4.16 9.89
CA LEU A 143 -3.97 -5.52 10.12
C LEU A 143 -2.47 -5.55 10.48
N LEU A 144 -1.66 -4.61 9.99
CA LEU A 144 -0.24 -4.49 10.34
C LEU A 144 0.00 -3.87 11.73
N LEU A 145 -1.03 -3.24 12.31
CA LEU A 145 -0.96 -2.59 13.62
C LEU A 145 -1.58 -3.42 14.75
N LEU A 146 -2.24 -4.53 14.43
CA LEU A 146 -2.89 -5.47 15.36
C LEU A 146 -1.93 -6.58 15.78
#